data_AF-A0A4R2LFF1-F1
#
_entry.id   AF-A0A4R2LFF1-F1
#
_cell.length_a   1.000
_cell.length_b   1.000
_cell.length_c   1.000
_cell.angle_alpha   90.00
_cell.angle_beta   90.00
_cell.angle_gamma   90.00
#
_symmetry.space_group_name_H-M   'P 1'
#
loop_
_entity.id
_entity.type
_entity.pdbx_description
1 polymer ?
#
loop_
_entity_poly.entity_id
_entity_poly.type
_entity_poly.pdbx_seq_one_letter_code
_entity_poly.pdbx_strand_id
1 'polypeptide(L)'
;MNFIRRAMPVEAFVFTRDSEITGPEWFGNLLNSEKAYIDRAIIDGQSKVYGCTIRAPACTYKAKLGDYIILDDTGNVCVCKKYRFKKEYEKG
;
A
#
# COMPACT_ATOMS: atom_id res chain seq x y z
N MET A 1 1.48 18.60 23.80
CA MET A 1 0.22 17.82 23.77
C MET A 1 0.49 16.53 23.03
N ASN A 2 0.10 15.38 23.59
CA ASN A 2 0.23 14.07 22.96
C ASN A 2 -1.17 13.60 22.57
N PHE A 3 -1.38 13.35 21.28
CA PHE A 3 -2.65 12.87 20.75
C PHE A 3 -2.50 11.41 20.32
N ILE A 4 -3.40 10.54 20.79
CA ILE A 4 -3.45 9.14 20.39
C ILE A 4 -4.47 9.05 19.25
N ARG A 5 -4.02 8.67 18.05
CA ARG A 5 -4.93 8.33 16.95
C ARG A 5 -5.73 7.10 17.40
N ARG A 6 -7.05 7.22 17.50
CA ARG A 6 -7.93 6.09 17.84
C ARG A 6 -7.68 4.98 16.81
N ALA A 7 -7.45 3.75 17.27
CA ALA A 7 -7.32 2.60 16.39
C ALA A 7 -8.64 2.45 15.62
N MET A 8 -8.59 2.73 14.32
CA MET A 8 -9.71 2.49 13.42
C MET A 8 -9.46 1.13 12.76
N PRO A 9 -10.48 0.27 12.65
CA PRO A 9 -10.36 -0.94 11.84
C PRO A 9 -10.06 -0.52 10.40
N VAL A 10 -8.99 -1.06 9.86
CA VAL A 10 -8.55 -0.81 8.49
C VAL A 10 -8.31 -2.14 7.79
N GLU A 11 -8.56 -2.18 6.49
CA GLU A 11 -8.06 -3.28 5.66
C GLU A 11 -6.62 -2.97 5.25
N ALA A 12 -5.75 -3.95 5.40
CA ALA A 12 -4.35 -3.78 5.01
C ALA A 12 -3.80 -5.07 4.43
N PHE A 13 -2.91 -4.95 3.46
CA PHE A 13 -2.12 -6.07 2.96
C PHE A 13 -0.67 -5.65 2.75
N VAL A 14 0.23 -6.65 2.82
CA VAL A 14 1.65 -6.45 2.54
C VAL A 14 1.85 -6.40 1.03
N PHE A 15 2.42 -5.32 0.52
CA PHE A 15 2.79 -5.22 -0.89
C PHE A 15 3.99 -6.12 -1.20
N THR A 16 3.82 -7.00 -2.18
CA THR A 16 4.81 -7.98 -2.63
C THR A 16 4.95 -7.92 -4.15
N ARG A 17 5.83 -8.76 -4.71
CA ARG A 17 6.04 -8.81 -6.17
C ARG A 17 4.81 -9.31 -6.92
N ASP A 18 4.02 -10.15 -6.27
CA ASP A 18 2.86 -10.82 -6.87
C ASP A 18 1.55 -10.11 -6.51
N SER A 19 1.61 -8.95 -5.86
CA SER A 19 0.42 -8.24 -5.35
C SER A 19 -0.55 -7.74 -6.42
N GLU A 20 -0.15 -7.70 -7.69
CA GLU A 20 -1.07 -7.49 -8.81
C GLU A 20 -2.03 -8.67 -8.98
N ILE A 21 -1.60 -9.89 -8.61
CA ILE A 21 -2.35 -11.14 -8.73
C ILE A 21 -2.98 -11.53 -7.38
N THR A 22 -2.21 -11.37 -6.30
CA THR A 22 -2.59 -11.85 -4.96
C THR A 22 -3.15 -10.76 -4.05
N GLY A 23 -3.19 -9.51 -4.52
CA GLY A 23 -3.74 -8.39 -3.76
C GLY A 23 -5.24 -8.53 -3.52
N PRO A 24 -5.79 -7.83 -2.52
CA PRO A 24 -7.23 -7.79 -2.32
C PRO A 24 -7.93 -7.13 -3.51
N GLU A 25 -9.20 -7.45 -3.71
CA GLU A 25 -10.00 -6.97 -4.85
C GLU A 25 -9.99 -5.44 -4.97
N TRP A 26 -10.10 -4.73 -3.84
CA TRP A 26 -10.07 -3.27 -3.82
C TRP A 26 -8.75 -2.70 -4.34
N PHE A 27 -7.62 -3.41 -4.15
CA PHE A 27 -6.34 -2.99 -4.72
C PHE A 27 -6.30 -3.22 -6.23
N GLY A 28 -6.84 -4.34 -6.71
CA GLY A 28 -7.05 -4.57 -8.15
C GLY A 28 -7.89 -3.46 -8.79
N ASN A 29 -8.95 -3.02 -8.11
CA ASN A 29 -9.80 -1.91 -8.57
C ASN A 29 -9.04 -0.57 -8.63
N LEU A 30 -8.07 -0.32 -7.74
CA LEU A 30 -7.20 0.87 -7.82
C LEU A 30 -6.27 0.81 -9.03
N LEU A 31 -5.73 -0.37 -9.35
CA LEU A 31 -4.91 -0.57 -10.55
C LEU A 31 -5.75 -0.34 -11.82
N ASN A 32 -6.94 -0.94 -11.89
CA ASN A 32 -7.85 -0.81 -13.03
C ASN A 32 -8.37 0.61 -13.25
N SER A 33 -8.48 1.40 -12.19
CA SER A 33 -8.91 2.81 -12.25
C SER A 33 -7.75 3.80 -12.40
N GLU A 34 -6.53 3.31 -12.66
CA GLU A 34 -5.31 4.12 -12.78
C GLU A 34 -5.00 5.00 -11.54
N LYS A 35 -5.60 4.66 -10.39
CA LYS A 35 -5.31 5.29 -9.10
C LYS A 35 -4.08 4.68 -8.45
N ALA A 36 -3.62 3.52 -8.93
CA ALA A 36 -2.36 2.91 -8.53
C ALA A 36 -1.61 2.37 -9.76
N TYR A 37 -0.28 2.33 -9.65
CA TYR A 37 0.62 1.79 -10.66
C TYR A 37 1.63 0.87 -10.00
N ILE A 38 1.92 -0.27 -10.65
CA ILE A 38 3.01 -1.15 -10.23
C ILE A 38 4.31 -0.64 -10.86
N ASP A 39 5.25 -0.25 -10.01
CA ASP A 39 6.55 0.26 -10.43
C ASP A 39 7.47 -0.91 -10.78
N ARG A 40 7.89 -0.96 -12.04
CA ARG A 40 8.75 -2.02 -12.59
C ARG A 40 10.03 -1.44 -13.19
N ALA A 41 11.11 -2.19 -13.12
CA ALA A 41 12.37 -1.91 -13.80
C ALA A 41 12.81 -3.15 -14.58
N ILE A 42 13.42 -2.94 -15.74
CA ILE A 42 14.05 -4.03 -16.49
C ILE A 42 15.45 -4.24 -15.91
N ILE A 43 15.71 -5.41 -15.34
CA ILE A 43 16.99 -5.79 -14.75
C ILE A 43 17.35 -7.17 -15.33
N ASP A 44 18.50 -7.25 -16.01
CA ASP A 44 18.97 -8.46 -16.70
C ASP A 44 17.96 -9.02 -17.72
N GLY A 45 17.32 -8.12 -18.47
CA GLY A 45 16.30 -8.49 -19.45
C GLY A 45 14.95 -8.94 -18.86
N GLN A 46 14.79 -8.93 -17.54
CA GLN A 46 13.56 -9.31 -16.86
C GLN A 46 12.87 -8.10 -16.24
N SER A 47 11.54 -8.01 -16.39
CA SER A 47 10.73 -7.02 -15.70
C SER A 47 10.61 -7.38 -14.22
N LYS A 48 11.15 -6.55 -13.33
CA LYS A 48 11.12 -6.75 -11.88
C LYS A 48 10.30 -5.66 -11.20
N VAL A 49 9.28 -6.07 -10.46
CA VAL A 49 8.50 -5.19 -9.58
C VAL A 49 9.39 -4.74 -8.43
N TYR A 50 9.45 -3.44 -8.17
CA TYR A 50 10.19 -2.88 -7.03
C TYR A 50 9.33 -1.99 -6.12
N GLY A 51 8.15 -1.57 -6.58
CA GLY A 51 7.28 -0.69 -5.81
C GLY A 51 5.87 -0.57 -6.37
N CYS A 52 5.08 0.26 -5.71
CA CYS A 52 3.78 0.69 -6.18
C CYS A 52 3.59 2.17 -5.86
N THR A 53 3.12 2.92 -6.85
CA THR A 53 2.76 4.33 -6.72
C THR A 53 1.25 4.46 -6.66
N ILE A 54 0.72 5.07 -5.59
CA ILE A 54 -0.71 5.29 -5.37
C ILE A 54 -1.01 6.79 -5.43
N ARG A 55 -1.96 7.18 -6.27
CA ARG A 55 -2.44 8.56 -6.40
C ARG A 55 -3.66 8.76 -5.50
N ALA A 56 -3.50 9.54 -4.44
CA ALA A 56 -4.59 10.04 -3.64
C ALA A 56 -4.91 11.50 -4.03
N PRO A 57 -6.12 12.02 -3.74
CA PRO A 57 -6.50 13.38 -4.14
C PRO A 57 -5.52 14.48 -3.71
N ALA A 58 -4.91 14.33 -2.52
CA ALA A 58 -4.02 15.34 -1.95
C ALA A 58 -2.52 15.03 -2.11
N CYS A 59 -2.14 13.78 -2.43
CA CYS A 59 -0.73 13.39 -2.50
C CYS A 59 -0.52 12.08 -3.25
N THR A 60 0.73 11.80 -3.59
CA THR A 60 1.15 10.51 -4.17
C THR A 60 1.94 9.72 -3.13
N TYR A 61 1.54 8.48 -2.89
CA TYR A 61 2.24 7.56 -2.01
C TYR A 61 3.12 6.59 -2.82
N LYS A 62 4.25 6.19 -2.23
CA LYS A 62 5.14 5.18 -2.79
C LYS A 62 5.37 4.04 -1.80
N ALA A 63 4.88 2.86 -2.14
CA ALA A 63 5.14 1.61 -1.46
C ALA A 63 6.37 0.92 -2.05
N LYS A 64 7.21 0.37 -1.18
CA LYS A 64 8.24 -0.60 -1.55
C LYS A 64 7.76 -2.00 -1.19
N LEU A 65 8.41 -3.01 -1.75
CA LEU A 65 8.18 -4.40 -1.34
C LEU A 65 8.30 -4.55 0.18
N GLY A 66 7.29 -5.15 0.81
CA GLY A 66 7.18 -5.34 2.26
C GLY A 66 6.52 -4.19 3.02
N ASP A 67 6.23 -3.06 2.38
CA ASP A 67 5.37 -2.03 2.98
C ASP A 67 3.91 -2.48 2.98
N TYR A 68 3.10 -1.89 3.84
CA TYR A 68 1.66 -2.14 3.91
C TYR A 68 0.92 -1.08 3.11
N ILE A 69 -0.06 -1.51 2.32
CA ILE A 69 -1.06 -0.63 1.70
C ILE A 69 -2.32 -0.78 2.53
N ILE A 70 -2.86 0.36 2.97
CA ILE A 70 -3.99 0.45 3.89
C ILE A 70 -5.15 1.12 3.18
N LEU A 71 -6.33 0.51 3.29
CA LEU A 71 -7.62 1.09 2.95
C LEU A 71 -8.35 1.43 4.25
N ASP A 72 -8.71 2.69 4.44
CA ASP A 72 -9.54 3.10 5.57
C ASP A 72 -11.04 2.99 5.27
N ASP A 73 -11.85 3.19 6.30
CA ASP A 73 -13.32 3.10 6.26
C ASP A 73 -13.98 4.15 5.35
N THR A 74 -13.27 5.21 4.99
CA THR A 74 -13.73 6.24 4.04
C THR A 74 -13.37 5.92 2.59
N GLY A 75 -12.68 4.80 2.34
CA GLY A 75 -12.19 4.42 1.03
C GLY A 75 -10.89 5.13 0.61
N ASN A 76 -10.24 5.83 1.54
CA ASN A 76 -8.95 6.45 1.27
C ASN A 76 -7.82 5.43 1.44
N VAL A 77 -6.82 5.56 0.57
CA VAL A 77 -5.71 4.62 0.50
C VAL A 77 -4.43 5.32 0.88
N CYS A 78 -3.64 4.70 1.76
CA CYS A 78 -2.32 5.18 2.13
C CYS A 78 -1.29 4.05 2.21
N VAL A 79 -0.02 4.43 2.35
CA VAL A 79 1.09 3.50 2.52
C VAL A 79 1.66 3.64 3.91
N CYS A 80 1.77 2.51 4.62
CA CYS A 80 2.44 2.42 5.90
C CYS A 80 3.73 1.60 5.78
N LYS A 81 4.84 2.17 6.21
CA LYS A 81 6.14 1.48 6.18
C LYS A 81 6.12 0.31 7.18
N LYS A 82 6.72 -0.82 6.80
CA LYS A 82 6.75 -2.05 7.62
C LYS A 82 7.06 -1.79 9.10
N TYR A 83 8.10 -1.02 9.39
CA TYR A 83 8.52 -0.71 10.76
C TYR A 83 7.51 0.13 11.56
N ARG A 84 6.70 0.97 10.89
CA ARG A 84 5.63 1.73 11.53
C ARG A 84 4.40 0.89 11.75
N PHE A 85 4.04 0.06 10.76
CA PHE A 85 2.87 -0.81 10.86
C PHE A 85 2.95 -1.74 12.09
N LYS A 86 4.12 -2.35 12.31
CA LYS A 86 4.37 -3.16 13.52
C LYS A 86 4.16 -2.40 14.84
N LYS A 87 4.51 -1.12 14.86
CA LYS A 87 4.40 -0.28 16.07
C LYS A 87 2.95 0.17 16.31
N GLU A 88 2.20 0.43 15.25
CA GLU A 88 0.88 1.04 15.29
C GLU A 88 -0.26 0.01 15.31
N TYR A 89 -0.09 -1.16 14.68
CA TYR A 89 -1.18 -2.13 14.44
C TYR A 89 -0.89 -3.55 14.95
N GLU A 90 0.37 -3.99 15.10
CA GLU A 90 0.69 -5.34 15.63
C GLU A 90 0.80 -5.40 17.17
N LYS A 91 0.66 -4.26 17.87
CA LYS A 91 0.65 -4.21 19.36
C LYS A 91 -0.74 -4.01 19.97
N GLY A 92 -1.79 -4.39 19.24
CA GLY A 92 -3.16 -4.47 19.72
C GLY A 92 -3.47 -5.84 20.28
#